data_AF-A0A7S4W265-F1
#
_entry.id   AF-A0A7S4W265-F1
#
_cell.length_a   1.000
_cell.length_b   1.000
_cell.length_c   1.000
_cell.angle_alpha   90.00
_cell.angle_beta   90.00
_cell.angle_gamma   90.00
#
_symmetry.space_group_name_H-M   'P 1'
#
loop_
_entity.id
_entity.type
_entity.pdbx_description
1 polymer ?
#
loop_
_entity_poly.entity_id
_entity_poly.type
_entity_poly.pdbx_seq_one_letter_code
_entity_poly.pdbx_strand_id
1 'polypeptide(L)'
;MKPITTNGLVSKGRCLICRPLESCFPLHQAIILRLPIDAIDALSCPIALAEQCNGLTALHLALRHISAKEPDASWEVVKLLLEKHPKAAREKDGDMNTPLHLIAQQKAPLDLLSLFLRS
;
A
#
# COMPACT_ATOMS: atom_id res chain seq x y z
N MET A 1 2.85 7.45 -39.95
CA MET A 1 3.46 6.46 -39.05
C MET A 1 4.96 6.72 -39.02
N LYS A 2 5.52 7.15 -37.88
CA LYS A 2 6.97 7.27 -37.67
C LYS A 2 7.36 6.38 -36.49
N PRO A 3 8.50 5.67 -36.55
CA PRO A 3 8.88 4.67 -35.54
C PRO A 3 9.42 5.37 -34.30
N ILE A 4 8.99 4.92 -33.12
CA ILE A 4 9.54 5.38 -31.85
C ILE A 4 10.79 4.55 -31.58
N THR A 5 11.95 5.17 -31.80
CA THR A 5 13.26 4.60 -31.48
C THR A 5 13.43 4.45 -29.98
N THR A 6 13.57 3.21 -29.52
CA THR A 6 13.97 2.84 -28.16
C THR A 6 15.47 3.08 -28.00
N ASN A 7 15.90 4.32 -27.75
CA ASN A 7 17.25 4.64 -27.32
C ASN A 7 17.18 5.55 -26.09
N GLY A 8 17.43 4.96 -24.92
CA GLY A 8 17.41 5.68 -23.64
C GLY A 8 17.36 4.79 -22.40
N LEU A 9 17.96 3.60 -22.48
CA LEU A 9 18.29 2.81 -21.30
C LEU A 9 19.64 3.28 -20.76
N VAL A 10 19.72 3.38 -19.43
CA VAL A 10 20.94 3.61 -18.63
C VAL A 10 21.41 5.08 -18.51
N SER A 11 20.68 5.87 -17.73
CA SER A 11 21.33 6.96 -16.99
C SER A 11 20.60 7.27 -15.69
N LYS A 12 21.23 6.88 -14.58
CA LYS A 12 20.91 7.12 -13.16
C LYS A 12 19.90 6.13 -12.56
N GLY A 13 20.34 5.44 -11.49
CA GLY A 13 19.66 4.35 -10.79
C GLY A 13 18.23 4.67 -10.38
N ARG A 14 17.28 4.28 -11.22
CA ARG A 14 15.84 4.43 -10.99
C ARG A 14 15.23 3.04 -10.97
N CYS A 15 14.56 2.70 -9.87
CA CYS A 15 13.76 1.49 -9.75
C CYS A 15 12.70 1.53 -10.86
N LEU A 16 12.71 0.55 -11.78
CA LEU A 16 11.81 0.48 -12.93
C LEU A 16 10.31 0.37 -12.52
N ILE A 17 10.05 0.11 -11.24
CA ILE A 17 8.73 -0.05 -10.64
C ILE A 17 8.05 1.31 -10.36
N CYS A 18 8.78 2.43 -10.34
CA CYS A 18 8.25 3.73 -9.88
C CYS A 18 7.88 4.72 -11.01
N ARG A 19 7.58 4.26 -12.24
CA ARG A 19 7.05 5.20 -13.26
C ARG A 19 5.56 5.44 -13.04
N PRO A 20 5.10 6.70 -12.93
CA PRO A 20 3.68 7.01 -12.91
C PRO A 20 3.16 6.90 -14.33
N LEU A 21 2.56 5.76 -14.67
CA LEU A 21 1.59 5.71 -15.76
C LEU A 21 0.24 5.95 -15.09
N GLU A 22 -0.23 7.20 -15.12
CA GLU A 22 -1.59 7.61 -14.79
C GLU A 22 -2.12 7.11 -13.43
N SER A 23 -1.94 7.92 -12.38
CA SER A 23 -2.76 7.90 -11.15
C SER A 23 -2.80 6.63 -10.26
N CYS A 24 -2.17 5.50 -10.61
CA CYS A 24 -2.20 4.30 -9.77
C CYS A 24 -0.80 3.70 -9.59
N PHE A 25 -0.21 3.90 -8.40
CA PHE A 25 1.07 3.29 -8.04
C PHE A 25 0.95 1.76 -7.97
N PRO A 26 1.95 0.97 -8.46
CA PRO A 26 1.86 -0.49 -8.54
C PRO A 26 1.51 -1.19 -7.22
N LEU A 27 2.01 -0.69 -6.09
CA LEU A 27 1.69 -1.21 -4.75
C LEU A 27 0.19 -1.07 -4.42
N HIS A 28 -0.41 0.09 -4.72
CA HIS A 28 -1.82 0.35 -4.46
C HIS A 28 -2.70 -0.58 -5.30
N GLN A 29 -2.35 -0.76 -6.58
CA GLN A 29 -3.05 -1.70 -7.47
C GLN A 29 -2.89 -3.15 -6.99
N ALA A 30 -1.72 -3.55 -6.51
CA ALA A 30 -1.49 -4.90 -5.99
C ALA A 30 -2.41 -5.22 -4.80
N ILE A 31 -2.64 -4.25 -3.92
CA ILE A 31 -3.55 -4.38 -2.77
C ILE A 31 -5.01 -4.47 -3.25
N ILE A 32 -5.43 -3.60 -4.18
CA ILE A 32 -6.79 -3.61 -4.74
C ILE A 32 -7.09 -4.96 -5.44
N LEU A 33 -6.12 -5.48 -6.18
CA LEU A 33 -6.20 -6.77 -6.87
C LEU A 33 -6.01 -7.96 -5.91
N ARG A 34 -5.74 -7.72 -4.63
CA ARG A 34 -5.51 -8.75 -3.60
C ARG A 34 -4.41 -9.73 -4.01
N LEU A 35 -3.31 -9.19 -4.57
CA LEU A 35 -2.18 -10.02 -4.95
C LEU A 35 -1.58 -10.74 -3.73
N PRO A 36 -0.88 -11.87 -3.93
CA PRO A 36 -0.20 -12.57 -2.85
C PRO A 36 0.73 -11.65 -2.06
N ILE A 37 0.88 -11.91 -0.77
CA ILE A 37 1.66 -11.07 0.14
C ILE A 37 3.10 -10.88 -0.34
N ASP A 38 3.72 -11.91 -0.94
CA ASP A 38 5.08 -11.83 -1.49
C ASP A 38 5.20 -10.80 -2.63
N ALA A 39 4.16 -10.70 -3.47
CA ALA A 39 4.12 -9.70 -4.54
C ALA A 39 3.94 -8.29 -3.98
N ILE A 40 3.10 -8.14 -2.95
CA ILE A 40 2.93 -6.87 -2.23
C ILE A 40 4.25 -6.48 -1.54
N ASP A 41 4.93 -7.45 -0.93
CA ASP A 41 6.20 -7.24 -0.23
C ASP A 41 7.31 -6.77 -1.18
N ALA A 42 7.41 -7.42 -2.35
CA ALA A 42 8.34 -7.05 -3.42
C ALA A 42 8.10 -5.62 -3.94
N LEU A 43 6.86 -5.13 -3.91
CA LEU A 43 6.49 -3.78 -4.31
C LEU A 43 6.54 -2.76 -3.16
N SER A 44 6.72 -3.21 -1.92
CA SER A 44 6.73 -2.38 -0.71
C SER A 44 8.11 -1.76 -0.45
N CYS A 45 8.58 -0.94 -1.39
CA CYS A 45 9.78 -0.14 -1.22
C CYS A 45 9.46 1.20 -0.51
N PRO A 46 10.43 1.87 0.15
CA PRO A 46 10.18 3.09 0.92
C PRO A 46 9.49 4.21 0.13
N ILE A 47 9.82 4.36 -1.16
CA ILE A 47 9.17 5.33 -2.03
C ILE A 47 7.70 4.96 -2.19
N ALA A 48 7.39 3.73 -2.62
CA ALA A 48 6.01 3.29 -2.85
C ALA A 48 5.12 3.36 -1.59
N LEU A 49 5.70 3.14 -0.41
CA LEU A 49 5.01 3.21 0.88
C LEU A 49 4.68 4.64 1.34
N ALA A 50 5.45 5.63 0.88
CA ALA A 50 5.25 7.05 1.21
C ALA A 50 4.27 7.74 0.25
N GLU A 51 3.89 7.09 -0.85
CA GLU A 51 2.97 7.65 -1.84
C GLU A 51 1.51 7.48 -1.40
N GLN A 52 0.66 8.39 -1.88
CA GLN A 52 -0.78 8.34 -1.69
C GLN A 52 -1.50 8.30 -3.03
N CYS A 53 -2.53 7.47 -3.15
CA CYS A 53 -3.43 7.39 -4.29
C CYS A 53 -4.80 7.93 -3.89
N ASN A 54 -5.25 9.05 -4.46
CA ASN A 54 -6.49 9.73 -4.05
C ASN A 54 -6.55 10.04 -2.54
N GLY A 55 -5.41 10.45 -1.97
CA GLY A 55 -5.25 10.70 -0.53
C GLY A 55 -5.13 9.43 0.32
N LEU A 56 -5.24 8.23 -0.25
CA LEU A 56 -5.13 6.97 0.50
C LEU A 56 -3.71 6.43 0.41
N THR A 57 -3.09 6.15 1.55
CA THR A 57 -1.87 5.34 1.60
C THR A 57 -2.19 3.87 1.28
N ALA A 58 -1.15 3.07 1.00
CA ALA A 58 -1.26 1.62 0.88
C ALA A 58 -1.96 0.98 2.10
N LEU A 59 -1.71 1.49 3.31
CA LEU A 59 -2.31 0.98 4.54
C LEU A 59 -3.82 1.28 4.62
N HIS A 60 -4.27 2.46 4.17
CA HIS A 60 -5.70 2.77 4.08
C HIS A 60 -6.42 1.82 3.12
N LEU A 61 -5.82 1.55 1.96
CA LEU A 61 -6.39 0.62 0.99
C LEU A 61 -6.49 -0.80 1.55
N ALA A 62 -5.45 -1.29 2.22
CA ALA A 62 -5.47 -2.63 2.82
C ALA A 62 -6.64 -2.78 3.81
N LEU A 63 -6.88 -1.75 4.65
CA LEU A 63 -7.99 -1.73 5.60
C LEU A 63 -9.38 -1.61 4.93
N ARG A 64 -9.48 -0.93 3.79
CA ARG A 64 -10.73 -0.84 3.02
C ARG A 64 -11.07 -2.11 2.25
N HIS A 65 -10.07 -2.94 1.97
CA HIS A 65 -10.19 -4.15 1.14
C HIS A 65 -10.03 -5.46 1.93
N ILE A 66 -10.30 -5.46 3.24
CA ILE A 66 -10.32 -6.71 4.05
C ILE A 66 -11.29 -7.73 3.44
N SER A 67 -10.83 -8.96 3.22
CA SER A 67 -11.68 -10.04 2.70
C SER A 67 -12.62 -10.52 3.79
N ALA A 68 -13.90 -10.65 3.47
CA ALA A 68 -14.80 -11.42 4.31
C ALA A 68 -14.56 -12.94 4.21
N LYS A 69 -13.99 -13.41 3.09
CA LYS A 69 -13.72 -14.84 2.86
C LYS A 69 -12.41 -15.31 3.50
N GLU A 70 -11.40 -14.44 3.45
CA GLU A 70 -10.02 -14.72 3.88
C GLU A 70 -9.49 -13.53 4.69
N PRO A 71 -10.06 -13.27 5.88
CA PRO A 71 -9.67 -12.12 6.69
C PRO A 71 -8.22 -12.20 7.12
N ASP A 72 -7.71 -13.40 7.46
CA ASP A 72 -6.35 -13.60 7.95
C ASP A 72 -5.28 -13.13 6.96
N ALA A 73 -5.39 -13.54 5.68
CA ALA A 73 -4.51 -13.06 4.62
C ALA A 73 -4.56 -11.53 4.44
N SER A 74 -5.72 -10.92 4.69
CA SER A 74 -5.85 -9.46 4.62
C SER A 74 -5.15 -8.78 5.79
N TRP A 75 -5.24 -9.36 6.99
CA TRP A 75 -4.56 -8.86 8.18
C TRP A 75 -3.04 -9.02 8.10
N GLU A 76 -2.55 -10.07 7.46
CA GLU A 76 -1.12 -10.25 7.18
C GLU A 76 -0.56 -9.12 6.30
N VAL A 77 -1.31 -8.73 5.26
CA VAL A 77 -0.94 -7.57 4.42
C VAL A 77 -0.92 -6.27 5.22
N VAL A 78 -1.93 -6.03 6.07
CA VAL A 78 -1.97 -4.83 6.93
C VAL A 78 -0.78 -4.82 7.88
N LYS A 79 -0.46 -5.96 8.50
CA LYS A 79 0.69 -6.10 9.41
C LYS A 79 2.01 -5.81 8.67
N LEU A 80 2.22 -6.41 7.50
CA LEU A 80 3.41 -6.19 6.68
C LEU A 80 3.61 -4.70 6.35
N LEU A 81 2.54 -4.03 5.88
CA LEU A 81 2.60 -2.62 5.51
C LEU A 81 2.88 -1.73 6.73
N LEU A 82 2.30 -2.05 7.89
CA LEU A 82 2.53 -1.32 9.13
C LEU A 82 3.96 -1.52 9.65
N GLU A 83 4.50 -2.74 9.58
CA GLU A 83 5.89 -3.02 9.97
C GLU A 83 6.90 -2.30 9.07
N LYS A 84 6.65 -2.24 7.76
CA LYS A 84 7.51 -1.54 6.80
C LYS A 84 7.36 -0.02 6.83
N HIS A 85 6.18 0.49 7.12
CA HIS A 85 5.92 1.92 7.21
C HIS A 85 5.07 2.28 8.44
N PRO A 86 5.64 2.26 9.66
CA PRO A 86 4.89 2.50 10.90
C PRO A 86 4.21 3.88 10.95
N LYS A 87 4.87 4.89 10.36
CA LYS A 87 4.36 6.27 10.32
C LYS A 87 3.03 6.40 9.57
N ALA A 88 2.74 5.47 8.63
CA ALA A 88 1.48 5.45 7.90
C ALA A 88 0.27 5.35 8.83
N ALA A 89 0.39 4.75 10.02
CA ALA A 89 -0.69 4.62 11.00
C ALA A 89 -1.28 5.96 11.46
N ARG A 90 -0.53 7.06 11.26
CA ARG A 90 -0.92 8.42 11.66
C ARG A 90 -1.25 9.32 10.47
N GLU A 91 -1.01 8.85 9.25
CA GLU A 91 -1.38 9.61 8.06
C GLU A 91 -2.88 9.68 7.95
N LYS A 92 -3.38 10.80 7.43
CA LYS A 92 -4.80 11.01 7.20
C LYS A 92 -5.08 10.82 5.72
N ASP A 93 -6.20 10.17 5.43
CA ASP A 93 -6.72 10.13 4.09
C ASP A 93 -7.44 11.44 3.69
N GLY A 94 -8.01 11.45 2.48
CA GLY A 94 -8.79 12.58 1.95
C GLY A 94 -10.03 12.92 2.79
N ASP A 95 -10.53 11.98 3.59
CA ASP A 95 -11.66 12.16 4.52
C ASP A 95 -11.18 12.51 5.95
N MET A 96 -9.89 12.83 6.11
CA MET A 96 -9.24 13.11 7.39
C MET A 96 -9.20 11.92 8.37
N ASN A 97 -9.48 10.70 7.88
CA ASN A 97 -9.42 9.50 8.68
C ASN A 97 -8.00 8.97 8.71
N THR A 98 -7.52 8.60 9.89
CA THR A 98 -6.30 7.78 9.99
C THR A 98 -6.63 6.31 9.80
N PRO A 99 -5.64 5.44 9.52
CA PRO A 99 -5.83 4.00 9.52
C PRO A 99 -6.45 3.47 10.81
N LEU A 100 -6.20 4.12 11.96
CA LEU A 100 -6.82 3.75 13.23
C LEU A 100 -8.35 3.98 13.24
N HIS A 101 -8.85 4.99 12.54
CA HIS A 101 -10.30 5.19 12.39
C HIS A 101 -10.92 4.07 11.54
N LEU A 102 -10.23 3.67 10.47
CA LEU A 102 -10.69 2.62 9.58
C LEU A 102 -10.68 1.24 10.26
N ILE A 103 -9.61 0.90 10.98
CA ILE A 103 -9.50 -0.41 11.65
C ILE A 103 -10.54 -0.58 12.77
N ALA A 104 -10.93 0.51 13.44
CA ALA A 104 -11.98 0.49 14.46
C ALA A 104 -13.36 0.13 13.91
N GLN A 105 -13.58 0.35 12.60
CA GLN A 105 -14.81 -0.06 11.91
C GLN A 105 -14.76 -1.52 11.45
N GLN A 106 -13.60 -2.18 11.52
CA GLN A 106 -13.40 -3.56 11.10
C GLN A 106 -13.39 -4.53 12.29
N LYS A 107 -13.65 -5.82 12.03
CA LYS A 107 -13.46 -6.90 13.01
C LYS A 107 -11.99 -7.30 13.10
N ALA A 108 -11.15 -6.35 13.49
CA ALA A 108 -9.71 -6.55 13.53
C ALA A 108 -9.27 -7.43 14.71
N PRO A 109 -8.22 -8.25 14.52
CA PRO A 109 -7.62 -8.98 15.63
C PRO A 109 -6.98 -8.02 16.63
N LEU A 110 -7.11 -8.33 17.92
CA LEU A 110 -6.61 -7.48 19.02
C LEU A 110 -5.10 -7.21 18.92
N ASP A 111 -4.34 -8.21 18.49
CA ASP A 111 -2.89 -8.08 18.32
C ASP A 111 -2.53 -6.99 17.30
N LEU A 112 -3.29 -6.90 16.21
CA LEU A 112 -3.08 -5.88 15.20
C LEU A 112 -3.47 -4.50 15.74
N LEU A 113 -4.58 -4.39 16.46
CA LEU A 113 -4.96 -3.14 17.13
C LEU A 113 -3.87 -2.67 18.09
N SER A 114 -3.25 -3.59 18.83
CA SER A 114 -2.14 -3.28 19.74
C SER A 114 -0.90 -2.78 19.00
N LEU A 115 -0.66 -3.26 17.77
CA LEU A 115 0.43 -2.80 16.92
C LEU A 115 0.20 -1.35 16.47
N PHE A 116 -1.02 -1.01 16.06
CA PHE A 116 -1.40 0.37 15.69
C PHE A 116 -1.26 1.35 16.86
N LEU A 117 -1.60 0.94 18.08
CA LEU A 117 -1.45 1.80 19.27
C LEU A 117 0.01 2.04 19.67
N ARG A 118 0.92 1.16 19.25
CA ARG A 118 2.35 1.25 19.51
C ARG A 118 3.14 1.96 18.40
N SER A 119 2.56 2.11 17.21
CA SER A 119 3.21 2.72 16.02
C SER A 119 3.32 4.26 16.02
#